data_AF-A0A2X1LHF9-F1
#
_entry.id   AF-A0A2X1LHF9-F1
#
_cell.length_a   1.000
_cell.length_b   1.000
_cell.length_c   1.000
_cell.angle_alpha   90.00
_cell.angle_beta   90.00
_cell.angle_gamma   90.00
#
_symmetry.space_group_name_H-M   'P 1'
#
loop_
_entity.id
_entity.type
_entity.pdbx_description
1 polymer ?
#
loop_
_entity_poly.entity_id
_entity_poly.type
_entity_poly.pdbx_seq_one_letter_code
_entity_poly.pdbx_strand_id
1 'polypeptide(L)'
;MWKLQHYYPLFDQAVEGNRHQDDYGSGLGMAEEKFHYYLDLNDRYVYFYEPVNVEYFAMNNWSFLQSGSIGIDRKDIEKVFTGRTVLSSIYQDQRTKQNVMSLLTPVYVAGQLKGIVLLDINKNNLRNIFYTHDRPLLWRFLNVTLTDTDSGRDIIINQSEDNLFQYVSYVHDLPGGIRVSLSIDILYFITSSWKSVLFWILTALILLNMVRMHFRLYQNVSRENISDAMTGLYNRKILTPELEQRLQKLVQSGSSVMFIAIDMDKLKLINDTLGHQEGDLAITLLAQAIKQSIRKSDYAIRLGGDEFCIILVDSTPQIAAQLPERIEKRLQHIAPQKEIGFSSGIYAMKENDTYMMRIKLPMSVYMSISRTKNSRS
;
A
#
# COMPACT_ATOMS: atom_id res chain seq x y z
N MET A 1 -61.74 39.79 19.44
CA MET A 1 -63.15 39.35 19.37
C MET A 1 -63.45 38.94 17.94
N TRP A 2 -63.22 37.67 17.59
CA TRP A 2 -63.56 37.09 16.28
C TRP A 2 -64.14 35.70 16.49
N LYS A 3 -65.28 35.45 15.84
CA LYS A 3 -66.23 34.35 16.06
C LYS A 3 -65.58 32.96 15.91
N LEU A 4 -65.61 32.21 17.01
CA LEU A 4 -65.46 30.75 17.10
C LEU A 4 -66.72 30.02 16.59
N GLN A 5 -67.14 30.29 15.37
CA GLN A 5 -68.28 29.60 14.76
C GLN A 5 -67.99 29.39 13.28
N HIS A 6 -67.31 28.29 12.96
CA HIS A 6 -67.59 27.35 11.87
C HIS A 6 -66.82 26.07 12.23
N TYR A 7 -67.40 25.32 13.16
CA TYR A 7 -66.96 23.98 13.55
C TYR A 7 -67.03 23.08 12.31
N TYR A 8 -65.94 22.42 11.94
CA TYR A 8 -65.93 21.44 10.83
C TYR A 8 -65.96 20.02 11.43
N PRO A 9 -67.14 19.48 11.79
CA PRO A 9 -67.24 18.17 12.45
C PRO A 9 -66.61 17.05 11.62
N LEU A 10 -66.53 17.18 10.29
CA LEU A 10 -65.84 16.22 9.41
C LEU A 10 -64.31 16.25 9.56
N PHE A 11 -63.72 17.41 9.85
CA PHE A 11 -62.29 17.52 10.12
C PHE A 11 -61.97 16.92 11.49
N ASP A 12 -62.75 17.27 12.51
CA ASP A 12 -62.59 16.73 13.86
C ASP A 12 -62.84 15.21 13.89
N GLN A 13 -63.82 14.70 13.14
CA GLN A 13 -64.10 13.26 13.03
C GLN A 13 -62.99 12.50 12.28
N ALA A 14 -62.37 13.12 11.27
CA ALA A 14 -61.19 12.54 10.59
C ALA A 14 -59.94 12.56 11.49
N VAL A 15 -59.77 13.60 12.30
CA VAL A 15 -58.70 13.71 13.31
C VAL A 15 -58.89 12.70 14.45
N GLU A 16 -60.11 12.55 14.97
CA GLU A 16 -60.45 11.59 16.03
C GLU A 16 -60.28 10.14 15.55
N GLY A 17 -60.72 9.81 14.33
CA GLY A 17 -60.54 8.47 13.76
C GLY A 17 -59.07 8.05 13.64
N ASN A 18 -58.18 8.98 13.28
CA ASN A 18 -56.74 8.72 13.18
C ASN A 18 -56.01 8.68 14.53
N ARG A 19 -56.56 9.28 15.60
CA ARG A 19 -55.95 9.25 16.95
C ARG A 19 -56.05 7.88 17.63
N HIS A 20 -56.91 6.99 17.13
CA HIS A 20 -57.23 5.70 17.74
C HIS A 20 -56.68 4.48 16.96
N GLN A 21 -55.88 4.68 15.91
CA GLN A 21 -55.20 3.58 15.23
C GLN A 21 -53.87 3.24 15.92
N ASP A 22 -53.74 1.99 16.38
CA ASP A 22 -52.46 1.41 16.81
C ASP A 22 -51.61 1.04 15.59
N ASP A 23 -50.34 1.41 15.66
CA ASP A 23 -49.42 1.43 14.52
C ASP A 23 -48.52 0.19 14.49
N TYR A 24 -48.58 -0.57 13.39
CA TYR A 24 -47.86 -1.85 13.26
C TYR A 24 -46.94 -1.93 12.04
N GLY A 25 -46.54 -0.79 11.42
CA GLY A 25 -45.80 -0.82 10.14
C GLY A 25 -44.60 0.13 10.03
N SER A 26 -43.43 -0.39 9.67
CA SER A 26 -42.20 0.38 9.40
C SER A 26 -42.22 1.06 8.01
N GLY A 27 -43.17 1.96 7.77
CA GLY A 27 -43.32 2.71 6.50
C GLY A 27 -43.51 4.22 6.70
N LEU A 28 -43.73 4.94 5.60
CA LEU A 28 -44.37 6.26 5.60
C LEU A 28 -45.81 6.04 6.10
N GLY A 29 -46.03 6.29 7.38
CA GLY A 29 -47.35 6.25 8.00
C GLY A 29 -47.33 6.11 9.53
N MET A 30 -46.17 6.25 10.17
CA MET A 30 -46.07 6.09 11.64
C MET A 30 -46.70 7.28 12.38
N ALA A 31 -47.23 7.11 13.60
CA ALA A 31 -48.04 8.03 14.43
C ALA A 31 -47.60 9.52 14.57
N GLU A 32 -46.41 9.88 14.09
CA GLU A 32 -45.90 11.25 13.91
C GLU A 32 -46.26 11.87 12.54
N GLU A 33 -46.85 11.11 11.60
CA GLU A 33 -47.25 11.52 10.24
C GLU A 33 -48.69 12.04 10.19
N LYS A 34 -49.00 12.94 11.11
CA LYS A 34 -50.25 13.68 11.10
C LYS A 34 -50.11 14.81 10.08
N PHE A 35 -51.08 14.99 9.18
CA PHE A 35 -51.10 16.17 8.30
C PHE A 35 -50.94 17.42 9.16
N HIS A 36 -50.04 18.33 8.81
CA HIS A 36 -49.74 19.47 9.68
C HIS A 36 -50.86 20.52 9.62
N TYR A 37 -51.43 20.73 8.43
CA TYR A 37 -52.55 21.64 8.25
C TYR A 37 -53.41 21.32 7.01
N TYR A 38 -54.70 21.63 7.11
CA TYR A 38 -55.66 21.61 6.01
C TYR A 38 -55.97 23.05 5.59
N LEU A 39 -55.90 23.31 4.28
CA LEU A 39 -56.24 24.59 3.68
C LEU A 39 -57.64 24.51 3.08
N ASP A 40 -58.56 25.30 3.62
CA ASP A 40 -59.86 25.50 2.98
C ASP A 40 -59.76 26.64 1.96
N LEU A 41 -59.92 26.31 0.68
CA LEU A 41 -59.75 27.26 -0.41
C LEU A 41 -60.96 28.20 -0.55
N ASN A 42 -62.14 27.75 -0.14
CA ASN A 42 -63.38 28.51 -0.27
C ASN A 42 -63.50 29.53 0.86
N ASP A 43 -63.30 29.07 2.09
CA ASP A 43 -63.47 29.90 3.28
C ASP A 43 -62.15 30.61 3.69
N ARG A 44 -61.03 30.27 3.03
CA ARG A 44 -59.69 30.84 3.26
C ARG A 44 -59.20 30.65 4.70
N TYR A 45 -59.47 29.48 5.27
CA TYR A 45 -59.00 29.07 6.59
C TYR A 45 -57.85 28.07 6.51
N VAL A 46 -56.99 28.12 7.52
CA VAL A 46 -55.95 27.12 7.77
C VAL A 46 -56.27 26.41 9.07
N TYR A 47 -56.42 25.10 9.01
CA TYR A 47 -56.69 24.27 10.16
C TYR A 47 -55.43 23.51 10.51
N PHE A 48 -54.89 23.71 11.71
CA PHE A 48 -53.73 22.97 12.19
C PHE A 48 -54.17 21.72 12.92
N TYR A 49 -53.43 20.63 12.74
CA TYR A 49 -53.71 19.39 13.47
C TYR A 49 -53.41 19.51 14.97
N GLU A 50 -52.37 20.28 15.34
CA GLU A 50 -52.01 20.55 16.73
C GLU A 50 -52.32 22.00 17.12
N PRO A 51 -52.63 22.27 18.41
CA PRO A 51 -52.81 23.64 18.90
C PRO A 51 -51.53 24.47 18.67
N VAL A 52 -51.67 25.62 18.02
CA VAL A 52 -50.56 26.54 17.75
C VAL A 52 -50.65 27.74 18.69
N ASN A 53 -49.56 28.05 19.39
CA ASN A 53 -49.48 29.25 20.21
C ASN A 53 -49.23 30.48 19.32
N VAL A 54 -50.28 31.27 19.13
CA VAL A 54 -50.31 32.47 18.28
C VAL A 54 -49.48 33.65 18.80
N GLU A 55 -49.03 33.63 20.06
CA GLU A 55 -48.17 34.70 20.62
C GLU A 55 -46.72 34.56 20.16
N TYR A 56 -46.25 33.33 19.93
CA TYR A 56 -44.88 33.03 19.51
C TYR A 56 -44.78 32.66 18.03
N PHE A 57 -45.91 32.34 17.40
CA PHE A 57 -46.00 31.97 15.99
C PHE A 57 -46.75 33.03 15.20
N ALA A 58 -46.00 33.94 14.58
CA ALA A 58 -46.53 34.90 13.60
C ALA A 58 -46.24 34.40 12.18
N MET A 59 -47.26 33.89 11.48
CA MET A 59 -47.17 33.63 10.03
C MET A 59 -47.19 34.95 9.27
N ASN A 60 -46.01 35.50 8.98
CA ASN A 60 -45.88 36.82 8.36
C ASN A 60 -46.22 36.88 6.85
N ASN A 61 -46.57 35.74 6.24
CA ASN A 61 -46.71 35.58 4.79
C ASN A 61 -47.97 34.76 4.43
N TRP A 62 -49.15 35.37 4.57
CA TRP A 62 -50.45 34.71 4.36
C TRP A 62 -50.91 34.61 2.89
N SER A 63 -50.12 35.10 1.94
CA SER A 63 -50.46 35.16 0.52
C SER A 63 -50.17 33.84 -0.21
N PHE A 64 -50.56 32.69 0.36
CA PHE A 64 -50.40 31.38 -0.29
C PHE A 64 -51.08 31.33 -1.66
N LEU A 65 -52.28 31.93 -1.79
CA LEU A 65 -53.05 31.97 -3.04
C LEU A 65 -52.68 33.12 -3.99
N GLN A 66 -51.90 34.11 -3.53
CA GLN A 66 -51.56 35.30 -4.33
C GLN A 66 -50.06 35.43 -4.64
N SER A 67 -49.18 34.90 -3.78
CA SER A 67 -47.72 35.08 -3.88
C SER A 67 -46.88 33.86 -3.46
N GLY A 68 -47.45 32.67 -3.23
CA GLY A 68 -46.68 31.42 -3.00
C GLY A 68 -45.87 31.37 -1.70
N SER A 69 -46.36 31.93 -0.60
CA SER A 69 -45.52 32.29 0.55
C SER A 69 -45.64 31.41 1.80
N ILE A 70 -45.95 30.12 1.63
CA ILE A 70 -45.60 29.07 2.62
C ILE A 70 -44.16 28.54 2.36
N GLY A 71 -43.45 29.12 1.40
CA GLY A 71 -42.15 28.64 0.94
C GLY A 71 -42.26 27.59 -0.17
N ILE A 72 -43.47 27.10 -0.46
CA ILE A 72 -43.83 26.25 -1.58
C ILE A 72 -44.03 27.10 -2.83
N ASP A 73 -43.36 26.74 -3.93
CA ASP A 73 -43.44 27.46 -5.20
C ASP A 73 -44.86 27.37 -5.82
N ARG A 74 -45.31 28.48 -6.44
CA ARG A 74 -46.64 28.58 -7.07
C ARG A 74 -46.84 27.51 -8.13
N LYS A 75 -45.78 27.16 -8.87
CA LYS A 75 -45.80 26.12 -9.91
C LYS A 75 -46.24 24.75 -9.38
N ASP A 76 -46.00 24.46 -8.11
CA ASP A 76 -46.33 23.16 -7.51
C ASP A 76 -47.78 23.12 -7.04
N ILE A 77 -48.31 24.26 -6.61
CA ILE A 77 -49.72 24.41 -6.22
C ILE A 77 -50.62 24.34 -7.46
N GLU A 78 -50.21 24.92 -8.58
CA GLU A 78 -50.99 24.88 -9.85
C GLU A 78 -51.23 23.45 -10.34
N LYS A 79 -50.27 22.53 -10.10
CA LYS A 79 -50.42 21.10 -10.42
C LYS A 79 -51.49 20.42 -9.56
N VAL A 80 -51.74 20.87 -8.33
CA VAL A 80 -52.75 20.26 -7.42
C VAL A 80 -54.16 20.44 -7.97
N PHE A 81 -54.43 21.55 -8.66
CA PHE A 81 -55.73 21.82 -9.31
C PHE A 81 -56.02 20.88 -10.49
N THR A 82 -55.05 20.08 -10.94
CA THR A 82 -55.25 19.01 -11.93
C THR A 82 -55.78 17.71 -11.33
N GLY A 83 -56.02 17.67 -10.00
CA GLY A 83 -56.61 16.54 -9.28
C GLY A 83 -55.65 15.42 -8.91
N ARG A 84 -54.35 15.69 -8.97
CA ARG A 84 -53.31 14.74 -8.55
C ARG A 84 -52.69 15.19 -7.23
N THR A 85 -52.24 14.23 -6.44
CA THR A 85 -51.34 14.49 -5.32
C THR A 85 -49.99 14.96 -5.88
N VAL A 86 -49.46 16.05 -5.32
CA VAL A 86 -48.22 16.70 -5.80
C VAL A 86 -47.21 16.78 -4.65
N LEU A 87 -45.94 16.58 -4.98
CA LEU A 87 -44.83 16.81 -4.07
C LEU A 87 -44.31 18.24 -4.27
N SER A 88 -44.14 19.00 -3.19
CA SER A 88 -43.63 20.36 -3.27
C SER A 88 -42.12 20.41 -3.56
N SER A 89 -41.65 21.56 -4.04
CA SER A 89 -40.25 21.99 -3.87
C SER A 89 -39.81 21.94 -2.40
N ILE A 90 -38.51 21.85 -2.14
CA ILE A 90 -37.98 21.89 -0.77
C ILE A 90 -38.10 23.32 -0.23
N TYR A 91 -38.69 23.47 0.95
CA TYR A 91 -38.88 24.77 1.59
C TYR A 91 -38.55 24.77 3.07
N GLN A 92 -38.27 25.95 3.60
CA GLN A 92 -37.96 26.10 5.02
C GLN A 92 -39.26 26.26 5.80
N ASP A 93 -39.55 25.31 6.69
CA ASP A 93 -40.69 25.38 7.58
C ASP A 93 -40.57 26.60 8.52
N GLN A 94 -41.66 27.37 8.64
CA GLN A 94 -41.64 28.62 9.40
C GLN A 94 -41.55 28.40 10.91
N ARG A 95 -42.01 27.24 11.41
CA ARG A 95 -42.01 26.89 12.83
C ARG A 95 -40.66 26.32 13.27
N THR A 96 -40.19 25.28 12.60
CA THR A 96 -38.96 24.55 12.95
C THR A 96 -37.71 25.16 12.34
N LYS A 97 -37.85 26.03 11.32
CA LYS A 97 -36.75 26.58 10.50
C LYS A 97 -35.92 25.51 9.79
N GLN A 98 -36.43 24.29 9.68
CA GLN A 98 -35.78 23.19 8.96
C GLN A 98 -36.29 23.10 7.52
N ASN A 99 -35.45 22.59 6.62
CA ASN A 99 -35.87 22.27 5.26
C ASN A 99 -36.79 21.04 5.30
N VAL A 100 -37.97 21.18 4.71
CA VAL A 100 -39.00 20.16 4.58
C VAL A 100 -39.56 20.17 3.17
N MET A 101 -40.29 19.12 2.83
CA MET A 101 -41.05 18.99 1.59
C MET A 101 -42.43 18.49 1.95
N SER A 102 -43.46 18.86 1.20
CA SER A 102 -44.81 18.48 1.56
C SER A 102 -45.54 17.78 0.43
N LEU A 103 -46.36 16.82 0.82
CA LEU A 103 -47.31 16.16 -0.06
C LEU A 103 -48.62 16.95 -0.04
N LEU A 104 -48.99 17.55 -1.15
CA LEU A 104 -50.23 18.30 -1.34
C LEU A 104 -51.28 17.38 -1.95
N THR A 105 -52.32 17.06 -1.17
CA THR A 105 -53.43 16.21 -1.61
C THR A 105 -54.71 17.03 -1.73
N PRO A 106 -55.29 17.17 -2.94
CA PRO A 106 -56.53 17.91 -3.13
C PRO A 106 -57.72 17.17 -2.51
N VAL A 107 -58.60 17.91 -1.84
CA VAL A 107 -59.84 17.40 -1.24
C VAL A 107 -61.04 17.91 -2.03
N TYR A 108 -61.85 16.97 -2.53
CA TYR A 108 -63.05 17.25 -3.30
C TYR A 108 -64.31 16.97 -2.49
N VAL A 109 -65.31 17.83 -2.62
CA VAL A 109 -66.67 17.60 -2.10
C VAL A 109 -67.65 17.88 -3.22
N ALA A 110 -68.53 16.91 -3.50
CA ALA A 110 -69.50 16.98 -4.61
C ALA A 110 -68.87 17.34 -5.97
N GLY A 111 -67.65 16.84 -6.24
CA GLY A 111 -66.93 17.10 -7.50
C GLY A 111 -66.25 18.47 -7.59
N GLN A 112 -66.38 19.31 -6.56
CA GLN A 112 -65.70 20.61 -6.49
C GLN A 112 -64.48 20.53 -5.55
N LEU A 113 -63.36 21.12 -5.95
CA LEU A 113 -62.18 21.23 -5.10
C LEU A 113 -62.51 22.16 -3.94
N LYS A 114 -62.38 21.63 -2.72
CA LYS A 114 -62.73 22.34 -1.49
C LYS A 114 -61.50 22.80 -0.71
N GLY A 115 -60.45 21.98 -0.72
CA GLY A 115 -59.26 22.25 0.05
C GLY A 115 -58.07 21.42 -0.36
N ILE A 116 -56.96 21.63 0.34
CA ILE A 116 -55.72 20.88 0.15
C ILE A 116 -55.23 20.43 1.52
N VAL A 117 -54.95 19.14 1.66
CA VAL A 117 -54.27 18.56 2.82
C VAL A 117 -52.77 18.59 2.55
N LEU A 118 -51.99 19.13 3.50
CA LEU A 118 -50.54 19.14 3.43
C LEU A 118 -49.95 18.22 4.49
N LEU A 119 -49.12 17.28 4.03
CA LEU A 119 -48.33 16.39 4.87
C LEU A 119 -46.85 16.77 4.72
N ASP A 120 -46.24 17.33 5.76
CA ASP A 120 -44.83 17.69 5.75
C ASP A 120 -43.98 16.43 5.96
N ILE A 121 -43.03 16.23 5.04
CA ILE A 121 -42.01 15.20 5.05
C ILE A 121 -40.71 15.89 5.47
N ASN A 122 -40.30 15.66 6.72
CA ASN A 122 -39.08 16.22 7.27
C ASN A 122 -37.91 15.22 7.24
N LYS A 123 -36.74 15.65 7.72
CA LYS A 123 -35.53 14.81 7.82
C LYS A 123 -35.78 13.48 8.55
N ASN A 124 -36.57 13.47 9.62
CA ASN A 124 -36.82 12.28 10.43
C ASN A 124 -37.72 11.28 9.69
N ASN A 125 -38.76 11.75 8.99
CA ASN A 125 -39.58 10.88 8.15
C ASN A 125 -38.72 10.19 7.08
N LEU A 126 -37.88 10.97 6.39
CA LEU A 126 -36.99 10.45 5.36
C LEU A 126 -35.93 9.51 5.93
N ARG A 127 -35.43 9.76 7.15
CA ARG A 127 -34.49 8.87 7.82
C ARG A 127 -35.04 7.46 7.96
N ASN A 128 -36.32 7.31 8.32
CA ASN A 128 -36.94 5.99 8.47
C ASN A 128 -37.01 5.21 7.15
N ILE A 129 -37.17 5.92 6.02
CA ILE A 129 -37.20 5.31 4.68
C ILE A 129 -35.81 4.84 4.25
N PHE A 130 -34.79 5.68 4.47
CA PHE A 130 -33.42 5.41 4.01
C PHE A 130 -32.59 4.57 5.00
N TYR A 131 -33.10 4.33 6.22
CA TYR A 131 -32.37 3.58 7.23
C TYR A 131 -32.16 2.12 6.82
N THR A 132 -30.92 1.66 6.94
CA THR A 132 -30.53 0.30 6.53
C THR A 132 -30.50 -0.64 7.73
N HIS A 133 -31.67 -1.20 8.10
CA HIS A 133 -31.82 -2.03 9.30
C HIS A 133 -30.88 -3.25 9.31
N ASP A 134 -30.74 -3.93 8.17
CA ASP A 134 -29.87 -5.11 8.04
C ASP A 134 -28.38 -4.77 8.00
N ARG A 135 -28.02 -3.48 7.85
CA ARG A 135 -26.64 -3.02 7.66
C ARG A 135 -26.35 -1.74 8.47
N PRO A 136 -26.35 -1.82 9.81
CA PRO A 136 -26.16 -0.64 10.66
C PRO A 136 -24.79 0.04 10.45
N LEU A 137 -23.75 -0.72 10.10
CA LEU A 137 -22.43 -0.17 9.75
C LEU A 137 -22.45 0.63 8.46
N LEU A 138 -23.27 0.24 7.47
CA LEU A 138 -23.43 1.02 6.24
C LEU A 138 -24.09 2.36 6.55
N TRP A 139 -25.17 2.35 7.34
CA TRP A 139 -25.84 3.59 7.76
C TRP A 139 -24.88 4.59 8.40
N ARG A 140 -23.96 4.15 9.25
CA ARG A 140 -22.98 5.05 9.91
C ARG A 140 -22.10 5.82 8.91
N PHE A 141 -21.84 5.26 7.74
CA PHE A 141 -20.93 5.81 6.73
C PHE A 141 -21.63 6.22 5.43
N LEU A 142 -22.97 6.20 5.40
CA LEU A 142 -23.78 6.52 4.24
C LEU A 142 -24.27 7.97 4.33
N ASN A 143 -23.80 8.84 3.46
CA ASN A 143 -24.38 10.15 3.25
C ASN A 143 -25.64 10.01 2.37
N VAL A 144 -26.72 10.65 2.81
CA VAL A 144 -27.99 10.68 2.07
C VAL A 144 -28.50 12.11 2.09
N THR A 145 -28.62 12.72 0.90
CA THR A 145 -29.10 14.09 0.73
C THR A 145 -30.14 14.14 -0.38
N LEU A 146 -31.26 14.82 -0.13
CA LEU A 146 -32.20 15.23 -1.18
C LEU A 146 -31.93 16.69 -1.51
N THR A 147 -31.80 17.01 -2.79
CA THR A 147 -31.55 18.38 -3.26
C THR A 147 -32.63 18.75 -4.28
N ASP A 148 -33.26 19.88 -4.08
CA ASP A 148 -34.17 20.47 -5.06
C ASP A 148 -33.34 21.16 -6.14
N THR A 149 -33.48 20.73 -7.39
CA THR A 149 -32.70 21.24 -8.52
C THR A 149 -33.08 22.66 -8.90
N ASP A 150 -34.30 23.09 -8.59
CA ASP A 150 -34.80 24.41 -8.96
C ASP A 150 -34.42 25.45 -7.90
N SER A 151 -34.58 25.12 -6.62
CA SER A 151 -34.29 26.05 -5.51
C SER A 151 -32.87 25.93 -4.95
N GLY A 152 -32.17 24.81 -5.23
CA GLY A 152 -30.85 24.49 -4.67
C GLY A 152 -30.87 24.12 -3.18
N ARG A 153 -32.05 24.05 -2.55
CA ARG A 153 -32.20 23.69 -1.14
C ARG A 153 -32.06 22.19 -0.95
N ASP A 154 -31.56 21.79 0.21
CA ASP A 154 -31.28 20.40 0.53
C ASP A 154 -31.89 19.94 1.86
N ILE A 155 -32.20 18.65 1.92
CA ILE A 155 -32.53 17.94 3.16
C ILE A 155 -31.45 16.88 3.37
N ILE A 156 -30.56 17.14 4.32
CA ILE A 156 -29.50 16.22 4.71
C ILE A 156 -30.09 15.17 5.66
N ILE A 157 -30.43 14.00 5.12
CA ILE A 157 -31.05 12.90 5.86
C ILE A 157 -30.04 12.24 6.78
N ASN A 158 -28.86 11.91 6.24
CA ASN A 158 -27.78 11.31 7.00
C ASN A 158 -26.43 11.79 6.49
N GLN A 159 -25.48 11.90 7.41
CA GLN A 159 -24.11 12.30 7.09
C GLN A 159 -23.15 11.47 7.95
N SER A 160 -22.14 10.90 7.31
CA SER A 160 -21.01 10.22 7.93
C SER A 160 -20.34 11.15 8.94
N GLU A 161 -20.04 10.65 10.14
CA GLU A 161 -19.41 11.44 11.21
C GLU A 161 -18.05 12.01 10.78
N ASP A 162 -17.25 11.19 10.09
CA ASP A 162 -15.89 11.56 9.69
C ASP A 162 -15.86 12.24 8.30
N ASN A 163 -16.78 11.86 7.40
CA ASN A 163 -16.94 12.34 6.02
C ASN A 163 -15.59 12.63 5.30
N LEU A 164 -14.62 11.72 5.43
CA LEU A 164 -13.23 11.95 5.05
C LEU A 164 -13.06 11.97 3.53
N PHE A 165 -13.61 10.94 2.88
CA PHE A 165 -13.55 10.80 1.43
C PHE A 165 -14.73 9.98 0.92
N GLN A 166 -15.47 10.55 -0.04
CA GLN A 166 -16.62 9.89 -0.66
C GLN A 166 -16.13 8.93 -1.74
N TYR A 167 -16.05 7.64 -1.39
CA TYR A 167 -15.49 6.61 -2.27
C TYR A 167 -16.42 6.27 -3.42
N VAL A 168 -17.71 6.15 -3.15
CA VAL A 168 -18.75 5.86 -4.15
C VAL A 168 -19.84 6.89 -3.98
N SER A 169 -20.28 7.47 -5.09
CA SER A 169 -21.45 8.33 -5.15
C SER A 169 -22.45 7.79 -6.16
N TYR A 170 -23.72 7.92 -5.84
CA TYR A 170 -24.83 7.61 -6.70
C TYR A 170 -25.81 8.77 -6.64
N VAL A 171 -26.19 9.26 -7.81
CA VAL A 171 -27.09 10.40 -7.96
C VAL A 171 -28.23 9.99 -8.88
N HIS A 172 -29.45 10.24 -8.45
CA HIS A 172 -30.64 9.93 -9.23
C HIS A 172 -31.64 11.09 -9.16
N ASP A 173 -32.06 11.57 -10.33
CA ASP A 173 -33.06 12.62 -10.45
C ASP A 173 -34.47 12.00 -10.46
N LEU A 174 -35.30 12.41 -9.51
CA LEU A 174 -36.70 12.04 -9.41
C LEU A 174 -37.58 13.05 -10.17
N PRO A 175 -38.76 12.61 -10.64
CA PRO A 175 -39.77 13.53 -11.16
C PRO A 175 -40.10 14.64 -10.14
N GLY A 176 -40.26 15.87 -10.63
CA GLY A 176 -40.54 17.03 -9.76
C GLY A 176 -39.32 17.83 -9.34
N GLY A 177 -38.15 17.60 -9.96
CA GLY A 177 -36.95 18.42 -9.72
C GLY A 177 -36.21 18.06 -8.43
N ILE A 178 -36.35 16.82 -7.95
CA ILE A 178 -35.69 16.36 -6.71
C ILE A 178 -34.58 15.40 -7.07
N ARG A 179 -33.36 15.73 -6.65
CA ARG A 179 -32.16 14.90 -6.81
C ARG A 179 -31.85 14.17 -5.52
N VAL A 180 -31.81 12.85 -5.58
CA VAL A 180 -31.32 12.01 -4.48
C VAL A 180 -29.83 11.76 -4.69
N SER A 181 -29.01 12.15 -3.71
CA SER A 181 -27.58 11.89 -3.69
C SER A 181 -27.24 10.96 -2.54
N LEU A 182 -26.65 9.82 -2.87
CA LEU A 182 -26.11 8.84 -1.93
C LEU A 182 -24.59 8.83 -2.08
N SER A 183 -23.85 8.88 -0.97
CA SER A 183 -22.41 8.61 -1.03
C SER A 183 -21.94 7.79 0.16
N ILE A 184 -20.96 6.92 -0.08
CA ILE A 184 -20.39 6.03 0.95
C ILE A 184 -18.97 6.49 1.26
N ASP A 185 -18.68 6.67 2.55
CA ASP A 185 -17.34 6.98 3.04
C ASP A 185 -16.39 5.79 2.87
N ILE A 186 -15.13 6.05 2.48
CA ILE A 186 -14.09 5.03 2.38
C ILE A 186 -13.89 4.23 3.68
N LEU A 187 -14.15 4.84 4.84
CA LEU A 187 -14.06 4.14 6.14
C LEU A 187 -15.00 2.94 6.22
N TYR A 188 -16.13 2.93 5.51
CA TYR A 188 -16.99 1.75 5.42
C TYR A 188 -16.22 0.56 4.85
N PHE A 189 -15.44 0.75 3.79
CA PHE A 189 -14.69 -0.34 3.17
C PHE A 189 -13.59 -0.87 4.10
N ILE A 190 -12.86 0.03 4.76
CA ILE A 190 -11.79 -0.32 5.70
C ILE A 190 -12.36 -1.11 6.89
N THR A 191 -13.45 -0.61 7.48
CA THR A 191 -14.08 -1.24 8.65
C THR A 191 -14.81 -2.54 8.30
N SER A 192 -15.45 -2.61 7.13
CA SER A 192 -16.12 -3.82 6.66
C SER A 192 -15.12 -4.91 6.26
N SER A 193 -13.98 -4.53 5.67
CA SER A 193 -12.99 -5.45 5.08
C SER A 193 -11.72 -5.63 5.93
N TRP A 194 -11.73 -5.26 7.21
CA TRP A 194 -10.53 -5.24 8.05
C TRP A 194 -9.81 -6.60 8.13
N LYS A 195 -10.56 -7.72 8.08
CA LYS A 195 -10.00 -9.08 8.06
C LYS A 195 -9.22 -9.36 6.78
N SER A 196 -9.76 -8.95 5.63
CA SER A 196 -9.09 -9.08 4.32
C SER A 196 -7.81 -8.25 4.30
N VAL A 197 -7.86 -7.03 4.84
CA VAL A 197 -6.68 -6.16 4.97
C VAL A 197 -5.61 -6.81 5.85
N LEU A 198 -6.01 -7.36 7.01
CA LEU A 198 -5.10 -8.07 7.91
C LEU A 198 -4.43 -9.28 7.23
N PHE A 199 -5.21 -10.06 6.46
CA PHE A 199 -4.70 -11.18 5.68
C PHE A 199 -3.66 -10.74 4.65
N TRP A 200 -3.90 -9.65 3.90
CA TRP A 200 -2.94 -9.08 2.95
C TRP A 200 -1.64 -8.63 3.62
N ILE A 201 -1.73 -8.00 4.79
CA ILE A 201 -0.53 -7.57 5.55
C ILE A 201 0.29 -8.79 5.98
N LEU A 202 -0.36 -9.83 6.51
CA LEU A 202 0.33 -11.04 6.97
C LEU A 202 1.02 -11.77 5.82
N THR A 203 0.34 -11.95 4.69
CA THR A 203 0.91 -12.63 3.51
C THR A 203 2.07 -11.84 2.93
N ALA A 204 1.98 -10.51 2.85
CA ALA A 204 3.08 -9.65 2.41
C ALA A 204 4.31 -9.78 3.33
N LEU A 205 4.11 -9.80 4.66
CA LEU A 205 5.20 -9.97 5.62
C LEU A 205 5.89 -11.33 5.47
N ILE A 206 5.12 -12.41 5.28
CA ILE A 206 5.66 -13.76 5.05
C ILE A 206 6.48 -13.80 3.77
N LEU A 207 5.95 -13.27 2.67
CA LEU A 207 6.61 -13.27 1.37
C LEU A 207 7.92 -12.45 1.42
N LEU A 208 7.89 -11.29 2.07
CA LEU A 208 9.07 -10.45 2.23
C LEU A 208 10.15 -11.13 3.09
N ASN A 209 9.75 -11.87 4.12
CA ASN A 209 10.69 -12.67 4.91
C ASN A 209 11.27 -13.83 4.09
N MET A 210 10.45 -14.52 3.29
CA MET A 210 10.89 -15.59 2.40
C MET A 210 11.93 -15.09 1.38
N VAL A 211 11.69 -13.95 0.74
CA VAL A 211 12.64 -13.34 -0.21
C VAL A 211 13.97 -13.00 0.47
N ARG A 212 13.93 -12.43 1.69
CA ARG A 212 15.14 -12.15 2.47
C ARG A 212 15.92 -13.41 2.79
N MET A 213 15.25 -14.47 3.21
CA MET A 213 15.87 -15.75 3.51
C MET A 213 16.51 -16.39 2.28
N HIS A 214 15.81 -16.36 1.15
CA HIS A 214 16.33 -16.86 -0.12
C HIS A 214 17.61 -16.12 -0.53
N PHE A 215 17.63 -14.80 -0.42
CA PHE A 215 18.81 -14.00 -0.75
C PHE A 215 20.01 -14.33 0.14
N ARG A 216 19.79 -14.57 1.45
CA ARG A 216 20.86 -14.99 2.38
C ARG A 216 21.44 -16.36 2.01
N LEU A 217 20.58 -17.33 1.66
CA LEU A 217 21.02 -18.66 1.24
C LEU A 217 21.87 -18.60 -0.04
N TYR A 218 21.43 -17.82 -1.03
CA TYR A 218 22.19 -17.62 -2.28
C TYR A 218 23.58 -17.02 -2.04
N GLN A 219 23.69 -16.05 -1.13
CA GLN A 219 24.98 -15.48 -0.76
C GLN A 219 25.91 -16.49 -0.07
N ASN A 220 25.40 -17.35 0.80
CA ASN A 220 26.20 -18.36 1.49
C ASN A 220 26.73 -19.42 0.52
N VAL A 221 25.88 -19.94 -0.38
CA VAL A 221 26.30 -20.90 -1.42
C VAL A 221 27.35 -20.29 -2.37
N SER A 222 27.25 -18.98 -2.64
CA SER A 222 28.23 -18.28 -3.48
C SER A 222 29.59 -18.13 -2.78
N ARG A 223 29.60 -17.92 -1.45
CA ARG A 223 30.84 -17.81 -0.65
C ARG A 223 31.55 -19.14 -0.46
N GLU A 224 30.81 -20.23 -0.27
CA GLU A 224 31.41 -21.59 -0.18
C GLU A 224 32.09 -22.02 -1.49
N ASN A 225 31.77 -21.37 -2.62
CA ASN A 225 32.30 -21.73 -3.93
C ASN A 225 33.62 -21.05 -4.30
N ILE A 226 34.14 -20.08 -3.56
CA ILE A 226 35.35 -19.32 -3.94
C ILE A 226 36.60 -19.63 -3.12
N SER A 227 36.50 -20.53 -2.13
CA SER A 227 37.63 -21.01 -1.33
C SER A 227 37.93 -22.49 -1.62
N ASP A 228 39.19 -22.88 -1.52
CA ASP A 228 39.62 -24.27 -1.62
C ASP A 228 39.43 -24.96 -0.26
N ALA A 229 38.64 -26.04 -0.21
CA ALA A 229 38.25 -26.69 1.04
C ALA A 229 39.45 -27.30 1.80
N MET A 230 40.48 -27.72 1.08
CA MET A 230 41.65 -28.37 1.66
C MET A 230 42.65 -27.36 2.23
N THR A 231 42.91 -26.26 1.53
CA THR A 231 43.94 -25.28 1.93
C THR A 231 43.38 -24.04 2.64
N GLY A 232 42.08 -23.75 2.50
CA GLY A 232 41.46 -22.54 3.01
C GLY A 232 41.97 -21.25 2.36
N LEU A 233 42.65 -21.36 1.21
CA LEU A 233 42.98 -20.25 0.30
C LEU A 233 41.80 -19.99 -0.64
N TYR A 234 41.85 -18.92 -1.42
CA TYR A 234 40.89 -18.78 -2.53
C TYR A 234 41.13 -19.88 -3.57
N ASN A 235 40.08 -20.37 -4.21
CA ASN A 235 40.22 -21.28 -5.35
C ASN A 235 40.25 -20.48 -6.66
N ARG A 236 40.54 -21.16 -7.78
CA ARG A 236 40.62 -20.53 -9.11
C ARG A 236 39.38 -19.70 -9.50
N LYS A 237 38.19 -19.96 -8.95
CA LYS A 237 36.95 -19.21 -9.26
C LYS A 237 36.96 -17.76 -8.76
N ILE A 238 37.87 -17.38 -7.86
CA ILE A 238 38.06 -15.98 -7.44
C ILE A 238 38.58 -15.10 -8.58
N LEU A 239 39.20 -15.71 -9.60
CA LEU A 239 39.75 -15.03 -10.77
C LEU A 239 38.62 -14.71 -11.75
N THR A 240 37.75 -13.79 -11.36
CA THR A 240 36.60 -13.35 -12.17
C THR A 240 36.94 -12.08 -12.97
N PRO A 241 36.18 -11.77 -14.03
CA PRO A 241 36.32 -10.51 -14.76
C PRO A 241 36.21 -9.25 -13.86
N GLU A 242 35.43 -9.31 -12.78
CA GLU A 242 35.30 -8.20 -11.82
C GLU A 242 36.58 -7.98 -11.03
N LEU A 243 37.27 -9.06 -10.61
CA LEU A 243 38.56 -8.94 -9.94
C LEU A 243 39.60 -8.33 -10.88
N GLU A 244 39.60 -8.73 -12.15
CA GLU A 244 40.48 -8.16 -13.18
C GLU A 244 40.27 -6.67 -13.37
N GLN A 245 39.03 -6.24 -13.58
CA GLN A 245 38.72 -4.83 -13.72
C GLN A 245 39.14 -4.03 -12.48
N ARG A 246 39.00 -4.62 -11.29
CA ARG A 246 39.46 -4.00 -10.04
C ARG A 246 40.98 -3.84 -10.00
N LEU A 247 41.73 -4.88 -10.37
CA LEU A 247 43.20 -4.82 -10.43
C LEU A 247 43.69 -3.83 -11.49
N GLN A 248 43.05 -3.79 -12.67
CA GLN A 248 43.36 -2.80 -13.71
C GLN A 248 43.13 -1.37 -13.25
N LYS A 249 42.03 -1.09 -12.56
CA LYS A 249 41.77 0.24 -11.96
C LYS A 249 42.84 0.64 -10.95
N LEU A 250 43.31 -0.31 -10.14
CA LEU A 250 44.39 -0.06 -9.18
C LEU A 250 45.70 0.33 -9.90
N VAL A 251 46.07 -0.41 -10.95
CA VAL A 251 47.24 -0.09 -11.77
C VAL A 251 47.12 1.28 -12.43
N GLN A 252 45.96 1.59 -13.02
CA GLN A 252 45.67 2.91 -13.63
C GLN A 252 45.70 4.05 -12.61
N SER A 253 45.35 3.79 -11.35
CA SER A 253 45.44 4.77 -10.26
C SER A 253 46.86 4.94 -9.70
N GLY A 254 47.85 4.25 -10.27
CA GLY A 254 49.26 4.31 -9.87
C GLY A 254 49.66 3.31 -8.78
N SER A 255 48.77 2.42 -8.34
CA SER A 255 49.10 1.36 -7.39
C SER A 255 49.82 0.20 -8.10
N SER A 256 50.87 -0.35 -7.48
CA SER A 256 51.58 -1.50 -8.03
C SER A 256 50.86 -2.81 -7.69
N VAL A 257 50.62 -3.66 -8.69
CA VAL A 257 50.04 -4.99 -8.51
C VAL A 257 51.04 -6.04 -8.98
N MET A 258 51.42 -6.96 -8.08
CA MET A 258 52.43 -7.99 -8.35
C MET A 258 51.79 -9.38 -8.30
N PHE A 259 52.11 -10.21 -9.29
CA PHE A 259 51.73 -11.62 -9.35
C PHE A 259 52.93 -12.50 -9.04
N ILE A 260 52.71 -13.52 -8.22
CA ILE A 260 53.71 -14.54 -7.91
C ILE A 260 53.05 -15.89 -8.13
N ALA A 261 53.53 -16.62 -9.14
CA ALA A 261 53.15 -18.01 -9.35
C ALA A 261 54.09 -18.89 -8.53
N ILE A 262 53.54 -19.91 -7.87
CA ILE A 262 54.26 -20.87 -7.05
C ILE A 262 53.85 -22.27 -7.50
N ASP A 263 54.83 -23.14 -7.68
CA ASP A 263 54.64 -24.56 -7.99
C ASP A 263 55.39 -25.39 -6.95
N MET A 264 54.72 -26.37 -6.36
CA MET A 264 55.35 -27.20 -5.33
C MET A 264 56.31 -28.22 -5.96
N ASP A 265 57.56 -28.22 -5.53
CA ASP A 265 58.57 -29.10 -6.12
C ASP A 265 58.33 -30.55 -5.71
N LYS A 266 58.39 -31.47 -6.69
CA LYS A 266 58.38 -32.93 -6.48
C LYS A 266 57.17 -33.49 -5.72
N LEU A 267 56.00 -32.84 -5.77
CA LEU A 267 54.78 -33.37 -5.13
C LEU A 267 54.47 -34.82 -5.54
N LYS A 268 54.64 -35.16 -6.81
CA LYS A 268 54.44 -36.53 -7.31
C LYS A 268 55.35 -37.55 -6.60
N LEU A 269 56.61 -37.21 -6.36
CA LEU A 269 57.55 -38.09 -5.64
C LEU A 269 57.11 -38.31 -4.18
N ILE A 270 56.62 -37.25 -3.52
CA ILE A 270 56.07 -37.34 -2.16
C ILE A 270 54.86 -38.28 -2.15
N ASN A 271 53.93 -38.10 -3.10
CA ASN A 271 52.76 -38.96 -3.22
C ASN A 271 53.14 -40.43 -3.47
N ASP A 272 54.08 -40.68 -4.37
CA ASP A 272 54.49 -42.03 -4.75
C ASP A 272 55.29 -42.73 -3.62
N THR A 273 56.00 -41.98 -2.78
CA THR A 273 56.87 -42.54 -1.72
C THR A 273 56.16 -42.64 -0.37
N LEU A 274 55.35 -41.64 -0.01
CA LEU A 274 54.77 -41.47 1.33
C LEU A 274 53.23 -41.53 1.31
N GLY A 275 52.62 -41.62 0.13
CA GLY A 275 51.17 -41.69 -0.06
C GLY A 275 50.51 -40.31 -0.20
N HIS A 276 49.29 -40.32 -0.72
CA HIS A 276 48.53 -39.09 -1.01
C HIS A 276 48.22 -38.24 0.23
N GLN A 277 48.04 -38.84 1.40
CA GLN A 277 47.79 -38.08 2.64
C GLN A 277 48.99 -37.18 3.01
N GLU A 278 50.21 -37.66 2.76
CA GLU A 278 51.42 -36.88 3.02
C GLU A 278 51.62 -35.77 1.99
N GLY A 279 51.21 -36.00 0.74
CA GLY A 279 51.12 -34.95 -0.27
C GLY A 279 50.10 -33.87 0.07
N ASP A 280 48.90 -34.26 0.50
CA ASP A 280 47.86 -33.33 0.93
C ASP A 280 48.33 -32.50 2.13
N LEU A 281 49.01 -33.13 3.09
CA LEU A 281 49.61 -32.44 4.22
C LEU A 281 50.69 -31.45 3.77
N ALA A 282 51.54 -31.82 2.82
CA ALA A 282 52.59 -30.94 2.30
C ALA A 282 52.01 -29.71 1.56
N ILE A 283 50.96 -29.90 0.76
CA ILE A 283 50.22 -28.81 0.11
C ILE A 283 49.56 -27.89 1.16
N THR A 284 48.98 -28.48 2.21
CA THR A 284 48.33 -27.73 3.29
C THR A 284 49.33 -26.88 4.07
N LEU A 285 50.53 -27.43 4.34
CA LEU A 285 51.63 -26.72 5.00
C LEU A 285 52.14 -25.55 4.16
N LEU A 286 52.32 -25.76 2.85
CA LEU A 286 52.70 -24.69 1.92
C LEU A 286 51.62 -23.59 1.87
N ALA A 287 50.35 -23.96 1.78
CA ALA A 287 49.25 -23.01 1.81
C ALA A 287 49.20 -22.19 3.11
N GLN A 288 49.42 -22.84 4.26
CA GLN A 288 49.48 -22.18 5.56
C GLN A 288 50.66 -21.19 5.61
N ALA A 289 51.84 -21.59 5.14
CA ALA A 289 53.01 -20.72 5.08
C ALA A 289 52.78 -19.51 4.16
N ILE A 290 52.14 -19.71 3.00
CA ILE A 290 51.71 -18.63 2.10
C ILE A 290 50.78 -17.66 2.83
N LYS A 291 49.71 -18.18 3.46
CA LYS A 291 48.69 -17.37 4.15
C LYS A 291 49.27 -16.53 5.30
N GLN A 292 50.22 -17.09 6.05
CA GLN A 292 50.93 -16.38 7.12
C GLN A 292 52.00 -15.40 6.61
N SER A 293 52.37 -15.51 5.34
CA SER A 293 53.35 -14.68 4.68
C SER A 293 52.73 -13.53 3.89
N ILE A 294 51.42 -13.30 3.89
CA ILE A 294 50.79 -12.20 3.12
C ILE A 294 49.87 -11.36 4.00
N ARG A 295 49.52 -10.15 3.53
CA ARG A 295 48.57 -9.28 4.23
C ARG A 295 47.14 -9.69 3.91
N LYS A 296 46.16 -9.24 4.72
CA LYS A 296 44.73 -9.44 4.44
C LYS A 296 44.25 -8.78 3.14
N SER A 297 44.97 -7.77 2.66
CA SER A 297 44.69 -7.07 1.39
C SER A 297 45.16 -7.84 0.16
N ASP A 298 46.03 -8.82 0.34
CA ASP A 298 46.61 -9.63 -0.73
C ASP A 298 45.73 -10.87 -0.98
N TYR A 299 45.83 -11.44 -2.18
CA TYR A 299 45.12 -12.67 -2.53
C TYR A 299 46.10 -13.83 -2.58
N ALA A 300 45.81 -14.91 -1.85
CA ALA A 300 46.45 -16.21 -2.05
C ALA A 300 45.43 -17.18 -2.62
N ILE A 301 45.78 -17.80 -3.74
CA ILE A 301 44.88 -18.55 -4.61
C ILE A 301 45.52 -19.91 -4.92
N ARG A 302 44.80 -21.00 -4.71
CA ARG A 302 45.17 -22.31 -5.24
C ARG A 302 44.57 -22.47 -6.64
N LEU A 303 45.43 -22.64 -7.64
CA LEU A 303 45.04 -22.76 -9.05
C LEU A 303 44.70 -24.20 -9.43
N GLY A 304 45.41 -25.16 -8.84
CA GLY A 304 45.34 -26.59 -9.17
C GLY A 304 45.88 -27.47 -8.04
N GLY A 305 46.41 -28.65 -8.37
CA GLY A 305 46.91 -29.63 -7.40
C GLY A 305 48.02 -29.07 -6.51
N ASP A 306 49.14 -28.70 -7.11
CA ASP A 306 50.37 -28.15 -6.54
C ASP A 306 50.61 -26.66 -6.88
N GLU A 307 49.76 -26.09 -7.73
CA GLU A 307 49.94 -24.72 -8.24
C GLU A 307 49.22 -23.67 -7.38
N PHE A 308 49.95 -22.62 -7.03
CA PHE A 308 49.46 -21.47 -6.27
C PHE A 308 49.77 -20.15 -6.98
N CYS A 309 48.95 -19.14 -6.70
CA CYS A 309 49.16 -17.77 -7.16
C CYS A 309 48.92 -16.80 -6.00
N ILE A 310 49.82 -15.83 -5.87
CA ILE A 310 49.70 -14.72 -4.94
C ILE A 310 49.58 -13.43 -5.74
N ILE A 311 48.60 -12.61 -5.40
CA ILE A 311 48.41 -11.26 -5.93
C ILE A 311 48.65 -10.27 -4.80
N LEU A 312 49.76 -9.56 -4.86
CA LEU A 312 50.09 -8.49 -3.91
C LEU A 312 49.56 -7.17 -4.46
N VAL A 313 48.82 -6.46 -3.62
CA VAL A 313 48.29 -5.12 -3.96
C VAL A 313 49.15 -4.09 -3.23
N ASP A 314 49.49 -3.02 -3.94
CA ASP A 314 50.33 -1.93 -3.43
C ASP A 314 51.68 -2.42 -2.91
N SER A 315 52.37 -3.22 -3.74
CA SER A 315 53.66 -3.84 -3.40
C SER A 315 54.66 -3.64 -4.52
N THR A 316 55.90 -3.27 -4.16
CA THR A 316 56.96 -3.06 -5.14
C THR A 316 57.60 -4.39 -5.58
N PRO A 317 58.25 -4.44 -6.76
CA PRO A 317 58.97 -5.62 -7.21
C PRO A 317 60.01 -6.14 -6.21
N GLN A 318 60.67 -5.25 -5.46
CA GLN A 318 61.67 -5.61 -4.45
C GLN A 318 61.02 -6.33 -3.26
N ILE A 319 59.86 -5.86 -2.80
CA ILE A 319 59.11 -6.52 -1.72
C ILE A 319 58.56 -7.86 -2.19
N ALA A 320 58.04 -7.93 -3.42
CA ALA A 320 57.57 -9.16 -4.03
C ALA A 320 58.69 -10.21 -4.14
N ALA A 321 59.91 -9.80 -4.49
CA ALA A 321 61.09 -10.67 -4.60
C ALA A 321 61.52 -11.31 -3.27
N GLN A 322 61.18 -10.70 -2.13
CA GLN A 322 61.47 -11.26 -0.80
C GLN A 322 60.40 -12.24 -0.31
N LEU A 323 59.23 -12.30 -0.98
CA LEU A 323 58.12 -13.14 -0.52
C LEU A 323 58.45 -14.64 -0.56
N PRO A 324 59.08 -15.21 -1.61
CA PRO A 324 59.47 -16.62 -1.63
C PRO A 324 60.35 -16.99 -0.43
N GLU A 325 61.40 -16.21 -0.15
CA GLU A 325 62.29 -16.46 0.99
C GLU A 325 61.53 -16.39 2.33
N ARG A 326 60.57 -15.47 2.44
CA ARG A 326 59.70 -15.39 3.62
C ARG A 326 58.82 -16.63 3.78
N ILE A 327 58.25 -17.14 2.69
CA ILE A 327 57.43 -18.36 2.70
C ILE A 327 58.29 -19.56 3.09
N GLU A 328 59.51 -19.67 2.55
CA GLU A 328 60.45 -20.74 2.88
C GLU A 328 60.84 -20.73 4.36
N LYS A 329 61.19 -19.58 4.92
CA LYS A 329 61.45 -19.43 6.36
C LYS A 329 60.24 -19.80 7.22
N ARG A 330 59.02 -19.48 6.78
CA ARG A 330 57.79 -19.88 7.47
C ARG A 330 57.55 -21.37 7.39
N LEU A 331 57.77 -21.99 6.23
CA LEU A 331 57.69 -23.44 6.04
C LEU A 331 58.64 -24.17 6.97
N GLN A 332 59.91 -23.77 7.03
CA GLN A 332 60.92 -24.35 7.92
C GLN A 332 60.51 -24.24 9.40
N HIS A 333 59.80 -23.16 9.77
CA HIS A 333 59.31 -23.00 11.13
C HIS A 333 58.09 -23.87 11.45
N ILE A 334 57.14 -24.01 10.51
CA ILE A 334 55.91 -24.79 10.71
C ILE A 334 56.18 -26.30 10.59
N ALA A 335 57.12 -26.70 9.73
CA ALA A 335 57.44 -28.09 9.43
C ALA A 335 58.97 -28.34 9.37
N PRO A 336 59.70 -28.20 10.49
CA PRO A 336 61.16 -28.27 10.51
C PRO A 336 61.74 -29.64 10.11
N GLN A 337 60.95 -30.71 10.17
CA GLN A 337 61.37 -32.07 9.82
C GLN A 337 60.96 -32.49 8.40
N LYS A 338 60.30 -31.61 7.63
CA LYS A 338 59.87 -31.89 6.26
C LYS A 338 60.59 -30.98 5.27
N GLU A 339 61.25 -31.58 4.30
CA GLU A 339 61.81 -30.84 3.16
C GLU A 339 60.69 -30.58 2.14
N ILE A 340 60.07 -29.41 2.23
CA ILE A 340 59.07 -28.93 1.27
C ILE A 340 59.70 -27.82 0.43
N GLY A 341 60.03 -28.14 -0.82
CA GLY A 341 60.52 -27.19 -1.81
C GLY A 341 59.39 -26.60 -2.65
N PHE A 342 59.59 -25.39 -3.15
CA PHE A 342 58.72 -24.82 -4.16
C PHE A 342 59.51 -23.88 -5.08
N SER A 343 59.03 -23.80 -6.30
CA SER A 343 59.53 -22.91 -7.33
C SER A 343 58.60 -21.72 -7.46
N SER A 344 59.14 -20.53 -7.78
CA SER A 344 58.31 -19.32 -7.94
C SER A 344 58.75 -18.43 -9.11
N GLY A 345 57.78 -17.75 -9.69
CA GLY A 345 57.97 -16.75 -10.75
C GLY A 345 57.19 -15.48 -10.44
N ILE A 346 57.84 -14.32 -10.61
CA ILE A 346 57.29 -13.01 -10.22
C ILE A 346 57.02 -12.17 -11.46
N TYR A 347 55.91 -11.42 -11.45
CA TYR A 347 55.48 -10.58 -12.54
C TYR A 347 54.80 -9.29 -12.05
N ALA A 348 55.18 -8.14 -12.60
CA ALA A 348 54.55 -6.85 -12.29
C ALA A 348 53.47 -6.50 -13.33
N MET A 349 52.23 -6.29 -12.89
CA MET A 349 51.11 -5.91 -13.77
C MET A 349 51.32 -4.52 -14.37
N LYS A 350 51.13 -4.40 -15.68
CA LYS A 350 51.09 -3.12 -16.42
C LYS A 350 49.66 -2.83 -16.85
N GLU A 351 49.46 -1.63 -17.38
CA GLU A 351 48.16 -1.21 -17.91
C GLU A 351 47.76 -2.06 -19.14
N ASN A 352 46.46 -2.35 -19.26
CA ASN A 352 45.83 -3.17 -20.33
C ASN A 352 46.18 -4.66 -20.34
N ASP A 353 46.70 -5.14 -19.23
CA ASP A 353 47.10 -6.53 -19.09
C ASP A 353 45.96 -7.44 -18.64
N THR A 354 45.82 -8.61 -19.29
CA THR A 354 44.81 -9.63 -18.94
C THR A 354 45.41 -10.74 -18.07
N TYR A 355 44.82 -11.06 -16.91
CA TYR A 355 45.38 -12.07 -15.97
C TYR A 355 45.40 -13.51 -16.57
N MET A 356 44.45 -13.87 -17.44
CA MET A 356 44.39 -15.19 -18.09
C MET A 356 45.60 -15.50 -18.98
N MET A 357 46.17 -14.48 -19.62
CA MET A 357 47.40 -14.63 -20.42
C MET A 357 48.61 -14.91 -19.51
N ARG A 358 48.50 -14.60 -18.21
CA ARG A 358 49.62 -14.32 -17.30
C ARG A 358 49.69 -15.16 -16.05
N ILE A 359 48.74 -16.04 -15.78
CA ILE A 359 49.01 -17.15 -14.87
C ILE A 359 49.92 -18.17 -15.60
N LYS A 360 49.82 -18.25 -16.93
CA LYS A 360 50.69 -19.09 -17.78
C LYS A 360 52.09 -18.48 -18.04
N LEU A 361 52.23 -17.16 -18.10
CA LEU A 361 53.51 -16.49 -18.40
C LEU A 361 54.60 -16.69 -17.32
N PRO A 362 54.37 -16.52 -16.01
CA PRO A 362 55.33 -16.78 -14.94
C PRO A 362 55.83 -18.21 -14.98
N MET A 363 54.97 -19.16 -15.33
CA MET A 363 55.34 -20.57 -15.50
C MET A 363 56.18 -20.81 -16.76
N SER A 364 55.92 -20.08 -17.86
CA SER A 364 56.81 -20.09 -19.04
C SER A 364 58.16 -19.39 -18.83
N VAL A 365 58.19 -18.31 -18.03
CA VAL A 365 59.42 -17.63 -17.61
C VAL A 365 60.21 -18.56 -16.69
N TYR A 366 59.53 -19.29 -15.80
CA TYR A 366 60.12 -20.37 -15.02
C TYR A 366 60.66 -21.51 -15.90
N MET A 367 59.95 -21.97 -16.93
CA MET A 367 60.45 -22.98 -17.89
C MET A 367 61.73 -22.51 -18.63
N SER A 368 61.91 -21.20 -18.83
CA SER A 368 63.14 -20.65 -19.43
C SER A 368 64.33 -20.60 -18.46
N ILE A 369 64.08 -20.41 -17.16
CA ILE A 369 65.11 -20.35 -16.10
C ILE A 369 65.50 -21.75 -15.62
N SER A 370 64.56 -22.71 -15.63
CA SER A 370 64.84 -24.12 -15.29
C SER A 370 65.61 -24.85 -16.40
N ARG A 371 65.40 -24.52 -17.68
CA ARG A 371 66.24 -25.02 -18.78
C ARG A 371 67.70 -24.55 -18.72
N THR A 372 67.97 -23.39 -18.13
CA THR A 372 69.33 -22.85 -17.99
C THR A 372 70.10 -23.41 -16.79
N LYS A 373 69.44 -24.07 -15.82
CA LYS A 373 70.12 -24.79 -14.73
C LYS A 373 70.50 -26.25 -15.08
N ASN A 374 69.83 -26.88 -16.04
CA ASN A 374 70.13 -28.26 -16.48
C ASN A 374 71.13 -28.36 -17.66
N SER A 375 71.78 -27.27 -18.07
CA SER A 375 72.83 -27.29 -19.11
C SER A 375 74.23 -26.98 -18.57
N ARG A 376 74.42 -26.98 -17.24
CA ARG A 376 75.73 -26.91 -16.57
C ARG A 376 75.76 -27.87 -15.39
N SER A 377 75.84 -29.15 -15.71
CA SER A 377 76.37 -30.22 -14.84
C SER A 377 76.84 -31.35 -15.73
#